data_AF-A0A7R9GPI4-F1
#
_entry.id   AF-A0A7R9GPI4-F1
#
_cell.length_a   1.000
_cell.length_b   1.000
_cell.length_c   1.000
_cell.angle_alpha   90.00
_cell.angle_beta   90.00
_cell.angle_gamma   90.00
#
_symmetry.space_group_name_H-M   'P 1'
#
loop_
_entity.id
_entity.type
_entity.pdbx_description
1 polymer ?
#
loop_
_entity_poly.entity_id
_entity_poly.type
_entity_poly.pdbx_seq_one_letter_code
_entity_poly.pdbx_strand_id
1 'polypeptide(L)'
;MSINYSYLNSRRMVNAYGKNILKKDLFLPEYMQAKTWLLPENAKQRRLFKAFLLLYLNKFNVDIKDINIDWEHATTQKSYDDAFEYVKFKIKNIINFKNESIFPDNKKDVEYYINGFRSYATDKKFGVGPSGIRESDLPLFNEYIENPLLKINGGKYMNIVDNINEFIKGATDWEFWNTKGLMYLFQSFKKELFSIDIPENKKDTDAYYEIIDFKFTPYFGTNQLLKAIVRVHKKDGSFKDYSWFSSNFDDHGHRLKTQIIKNTYEDLVSADFLTTKTLLSHPKWILLKDFLNSETKKYHETKAFYPLLKKAVEKMRDFKYWNNDERSVFEAHYLDTDSFQTKVLASYINNYLLSYALNDEDGIINPLKGIKRIDVEILPTPYEAGRIKLKLKFVKYNEDHDDFDFKSDNEKIAAEVTFYWNGFKGFDKNISENVIDIEDTKIGGI
;
A
#
# COMPACT_ATOMS: atom_id res chain seq x y z
N MET A 1 -29.93 18.67 -31.55
CA MET A 1 -28.75 17.87 -31.15
C MET A 1 -29.07 16.41 -31.38
N SER A 2 -28.40 15.77 -32.34
CA SER A 2 -28.57 14.34 -32.61
C SER A 2 -28.02 13.53 -31.44
N ILE A 3 -28.86 12.67 -30.85
CA ILE A 3 -28.42 11.70 -29.85
C ILE A 3 -27.51 10.71 -30.57
N ASN A 4 -26.24 10.69 -30.21
CA ASN A 4 -25.23 9.83 -30.82
C ASN A 4 -25.43 8.37 -30.34
N TYR A 5 -26.19 7.58 -31.08
CA TYR A 5 -26.44 6.15 -30.83
C TYR A 5 -25.20 5.25 -31.06
N SER A 6 -24.05 5.84 -31.39
CA SER A 6 -22.80 5.12 -31.72
C SER A 6 -22.08 4.58 -30.49
N TYR A 7 -22.40 5.08 -29.29
CA TYR A 7 -21.87 4.56 -28.05
C TYR A 7 -22.95 3.76 -27.34
N LEU A 8 -22.67 2.48 -27.10
CA LEU A 8 -23.52 1.60 -26.33
C LEU A 8 -23.72 2.23 -24.94
N ASN A 9 -24.93 2.73 -24.65
CA ASN A 9 -25.23 3.41 -23.39
C ASN A 9 -25.20 2.40 -22.25
N SER A 10 -24.02 2.23 -21.66
CA SER A 10 -23.76 1.23 -20.63
C SER A 10 -24.59 1.43 -19.36
N ARG A 11 -25.14 2.64 -19.12
CA ARG A 11 -26.04 2.92 -17.99
C ARG A 11 -27.42 2.27 -18.15
N ARG A 12 -27.81 1.88 -19.38
CA ARG A 12 -29.11 1.29 -19.69
C ARG A 12 -29.07 -0.23 -19.90
N MET A 13 -27.90 -0.85 -19.80
CA MET A 13 -27.73 -2.30 -19.94
C MET A 13 -27.76 -2.98 -18.59
N VAL A 14 -28.87 -2.86 -17.88
CA VAL A 14 -29.08 -3.56 -16.62
C VAL A 14 -30.28 -4.49 -16.75
N ASN A 15 -30.21 -5.67 -16.15
CA ASN A 15 -31.36 -6.58 -16.09
C ASN A 15 -32.44 -6.01 -15.15
N ALA A 16 -33.55 -6.75 -15.00
CA ALA A 16 -34.66 -6.37 -14.12
C ALA A 16 -34.25 -6.14 -12.64
N TYR A 17 -33.08 -6.63 -12.24
CA TYR A 17 -32.50 -6.47 -10.91
C TYR A 17 -31.42 -5.38 -10.83
N GLY A 18 -31.29 -4.54 -11.87
CA GLY A 18 -30.27 -3.49 -11.92
C GLY A 18 -28.85 -3.98 -12.20
N LYS A 19 -28.64 -5.26 -12.55
CA LYS A 19 -27.30 -5.84 -12.79
C LYS A 19 -26.89 -5.73 -14.26
N ASN A 20 -25.67 -5.26 -14.52
CA ASN A 20 -25.11 -5.17 -15.88
C ASN A 20 -24.47 -6.49 -16.33
N ILE A 21 -25.30 -7.42 -16.82
CA ILE A 21 -24.88 -8.79 -17.18
C ILE A 21 -23.82 -8.78 -18.30
N LEU A 22 -23.95 -7.88 -19.28
CA LEU A 22 -23.04 -7.83 -20.45
C LEU A 22 -21.63 -7.35 -20.08
N LYS A 23 -21.48 -6.60 -18.98
CA LYS A 23 -20.18 -6.20 -18.47
C LYS A 23 -19.49 -7.24 -17.59
N LYS A 24 -20.19 -8.30 -17.14
CA LYS A 24 -19.64 -9.29 -16.19
C LYS A 24 -18.36 -9.97 -16.71
N ASP A 25 -18.27 -10.15 -18.02
CA ASP A 25 -17.12 -10.77 -18.70
C ASP A 25 -16.38 -9.81 -19.66
N LEU A 26 -16.85 -8.56 -19.81
CA LEU A 26 -16.25 -7.59 -20.72
C LEU A 26 -14.87 -7.21 -20.21
N PHE A 27 -13.85 -7.29 -21.05
CA PHE A 27 -12.51 -6.84 -20.70
C PHE A 27 -12.53 -5.31 -20.48
N LEU A 28 -11.97 -4.86 -19.35
CA LEU A 28 -11.85 -3.44 -19.00
C LEU A 28 -10.36 -3.06 -19.00
N PRO A 29 -9.84 -2.53 -20.12
CA PRO A 29 -8.43 -2.17 -20.26
C PRO A 29 -7.93 -1.29 -19.10
N GLU A 30 -8.76 -0.41 -18.56
CA GLU A 30 -8.40 0.52 -17.50
C GLU A 30 -8.00 -0.14 -16.16
N TYR A 31 -8.22 -1.45 -16.01
CA TYR A 31 -7.84 -2.23 -14.82
C TYR A 31 -6.70 -3.24 -15.05
N MET A 32 -6.21 -3.40 -16.29
CA MET A 32 -5.20 -4.39 -16.64
C MET A 32 -4.08 -3.79 -17.50
N GLN A 33 -2.84 -4.25 -17.33
CA GLN A 33 -1.75 -3.89 -18.22
C GLN A 33 -1.90 -4.58 -19.58
N ALA A 34 -1.44 -3.91 -20.64
CA ALA A 34 -1.51 -4.45 -22.00
C ALA A 34 -0.73 -5.78 -22.09
N LYS A 35 0.41 -5.86 -21.38
CA LYS A 35 1.26 -7.07 -21.35
C LYS A 35 0.54 -8.26 -20.70
N THR A 36 -0.16 -8.03 -19.59
CA THR A 36 -0.91 -9.08 -18.88
C THR A 36 -2.05 -9.58 -19.75
N TRP A 37 -2.76 -8.68 -20.44
CA TRP A 37 -3.86 -9.03 -21.32
C TRP A 37 -3.45 -9.94 -22.48
N LEU A 38 -2.19 -9.86 -22.94
CA LEU A 38 -1.66 -10.72 -23.99
C LEU A 38 -1.25 -12.13 -23.49
N LEU A 39 -1.12 -12.35 -22.18
CA LEU A 39 -0.73 -13.65 -21.63
C LEU A 39 -1.77 -14.76 -21.95
N PRO A 40 -1.35 -16.04 -22.04
CA PRO A 40 -2.25 -17.16 -22.31
C PRO A 40 -3.46 -17.25 -21.36
N GLU A 41 -3.26 -16.92 -20.08
CA GLU A 41 -4.31 -16.91 -19.04
C GLU A 41 -5.54 -16.04 -19.44
N ASN A 42 -5.32 -14.99 -20.24
CA ASN A 42 -6.36 -14.05 -20.67
C ASN A 42 -6.97 -14.39 -22.05
N ALA A 43 -6.76 -15.59 -22.58
CA ALA A 43 -7.28 -16.01 -23.88
C ALA A 43 -8.82 -15.90 -24.00
N LYS A 44 -9.57 -16.11 -22.89
CA LYS A 44 -11.03 -15.93 -22.87
C LYS A 44 -11.42 -14.48 -23.22
N GLN A 45 -10.70 -13.49 -22.67
CA GLN A 45 -10.97 -12.07 -22.92
C GLN A 45 -10.67 -11.70 -24.39
N ARG A 46 -9.58 -12.22 -24.97
CA ARG A 46 -9.26 -12.02 -26.39
C ARG A 46 -10.30 -12.64 -27.33
N ARG A 47 -10.83 -13.82 -26.99
CA ARG A 47 -11.96 -14.43 -27.72
C ARG A 47 -13.21 -13.56 -27.66
N LEU A 48 -13.52 -13.01 -26.49
CA LEU A 48 -14.66 -12.12 -26.32
C LEU A 48 -14.49 -10.81 -27.09
N PHE A 49 -13.30 -10.20 -27.08
CA PHE A 49 -12.97 -9.05 -27.93
C PHE A 49 -13.25 -9.34 -29.40
N LYS A 50 -12.75 -10.47 -29.91
CA LYS A 50 -13.01 -10.91 -31.29
C LYS A 50 -14.51 -11.07 -31.57
N ALA A 51 -15.28 -11.63 -30.65
CA ALA A 51 -16.73 -11.76 -30.78
C ALA A 51 -17.43 -10.39 -30.85
N PHE A 52 -17.02 -9.42 -30.02
CA PHE A 52 -17.55 -8.06 -30.08
C PHE A 52 -17.19 -7.35 -31.39
N LEU A 53 -15.95 -7.54 -31.88
CA LEU A 53 -15.53 -6.99 -33.16
C LEU A 53 -16.36 -7.57 -34.32
N LEU A 54 -16.60 -8.88 -34.31
CA LEU A 54 -17.47 -9.56 -35.28
C LEU A 54 -18.91 -8.99 -35.26
N LEU A 55 -19.49 -8.85 -34.07
CA LEU A 55 -20.83 -8.28 -33.91
C LEU A 55 -20.89 -6.83 -34.39
N TYR A 56 -19.89 -6.02 -34.02
CA TYR A 56 -19.81 -4.61 -34.42
C TYR A 56 -19.71 -4.46 -35.93
N LEU A 57 -18.83 -5.23 -36.59
CA LEU A 57 -18.68 -5.15 -38.04
C LEU A 57 -19.95 -5.61 -38.75
N ASN A 58 -20.57 -6.72 -38.33
CA ASN A 58 -21.81 -7.21 -38.95
C ASN A 58 -23.01 -6.27 -38.78
N LYS A 59 -22.98 -5.29 -37.87
CA LYS A 59 -23.96 -4.18 -37.84
C LYS A 59 -24.02 -3.41 -39.17
N PHE A 60 -22.95 -3.45 -39.96
CA PHE A 60 -22.84 -2.80 -41.26
C PHE A 60 -23.10 -3.76 -42.44
N ASN A 61 -23.70 -4.94 -42.19
CA ASN A 61 -24.07 -5.94 -43.21
C ASN A 61 -22.89 -6.40 -44.09
N VAL A 62 -21.74 -6.65 -43.48
CA VAL A 62 -20.51 -7.11 -44.17
C VAL A 62 -20.35 -8.63 -44.19
N ASP A 63 -21.34 -9.39 -43.70
CA ASP A 63 -21.41 -10.87 -43.72
C ASP A 63 -20.14 -11.59 -43.24
N ILE A 64 -19.54 -11.10 -42.15
CA ILE A 64 -18.30 -11.66 -41.59
C ILE A 64 -18.62 -12.83 -40.66
N LYS A 65 -18.01 -13.98 -40.93
CA LYS A 65 -18.04 -15.17 -40.09
C LYS A 65 -16.90 -15.19 -39.06
N ASP A 66 -15.69 -14.83 -39.48
CA ASP A 66 -14.50 -14.92 -38.61
C ASP A 66 -13.44 -13.85 -38.88
N ILE A 67 -12.65 -13.53 -37.86
CA ILE A 67 -11.50 -12.59 -37.94
C ILE A 67 -10.27 -13.26 -37.33
N ASN A 68 -9.23 -13.46 -38.14
CA ASN A 68 -7.97 -14.04 -37.68
C ASN A 68 -7.02 -12.92 -37.26
N ILE A 69 -6.85 -12.76 -35.96
CA ILE A 69 -5.97 -11.75 -35.36
C ILE A 69 -4.61 -12.39 -35.02
N ASP A 70 -3.52 -11.70 -35.34
CA ASP A 70 -2.16 -12.13 -35.02
C ASP A 70 -1.76 -11.79 -33.58
N TRP A 71 -2.31 -12.52 -32.61
CA TRP A 71 -1.98 -12.30 -31.21
C TRP A 71 -0.54 -12.66 -30.85
N GLU A 72 0.06 -13.60 -31.58
CA GLU A 72 1.43 -14.08 -31.33
C GLU A 72 2.47 -12.97 -31.56
N HIS A 73 2.24 -12.10 -32.54
CA HIS A 73 3.10 -10.95 -32.85
C HIS A 73 2.54 -9.62 -32.32
N ALA A 74 1.54 -9.66 -31.45
CA ALA A 74 1.02 -8.45 -30.83
C ALA A 74 2.05 -7.87 -29.84
N THR A 75 2.19 -6.55 -29.83
CA THR A 75 3.14 -5.83 -28.98
C THR A 75 2.43 -4.79 -28.13
N THR A 76 3.08 -4.34 -27.06
CA THR A 76 2.55 -3.31 -26.16
C THR A 76 3.39 -2.05 -26.25
N GLN A 77 2.75 -0.88 -26.23
CA GLN A 77 3.44 0.42 -26.24
C GLN A 77 2.77 1.38 -25.25
N LYS A 78 3.55 2.31 -24.69
CA LYS A 78 3.01 3.39 -23.86
C LYS A 78 2.27 4.42 -24.72
N SER A 79 1.18 4.96 -24.19
CA SER A 79 0.54 6.15 -24.76
C SER A 79 1.46 7.37 -24.62
N TYR A 80 1.19 8.41 -25.42
CA TYR A 80 1.93 9.68 -25.37
C TYR A 80 1.94 10.33 -23.97
N ASP A 81 0.91 10.08 -23.16
CA ASP A 81 0.77 10.66 -21.83
C ASP A 81 1.30 9.75 -20.70
N ASP A 82 1.93 8.62 -21.03
CA ASP A 82 2.47 7.58 -20.13
C ASP A 82 1.49 6.95 -19.12
N ALA A 83 0.26 7.46 -19.05
CA ALA A 83 -0.77 7.02 -18.11
C ALA A 83 -1.40 5.69 -18.51
N PHE A 84 -1.32 5.38 -19.81
CA PHE A 84 -1.94 4.21 -20.39
C PHE A 84 -0.95 3.45 -21.29
N GLU A 85 -1.34 2.25 -21.64
CA GLU A 85 -0.71 1.40 -22.63
C GLU A 85 -1.73 1.09 -23.73
N TYR A 86 -1.22 0.68 -24.89
CA TYR A 86 -2.04 0.10 -25.94
C TYR A 86 -1.42 -1.18 -26.49
N VAL A 87 -2.29 -2.09 -26.93
CA VAL A 87 -1.90 -3.29 -27.68
C VAL A 87 -1.92 -2.96 -29.15
N LYS A 88 -0.81 -3.21 -29.83
CA LYS A 88 -0.63 -3.09 -31.27
C LYS A 88 -0.65 -4.49 -31.89
N PHE A 89 -1.53 -4.73 -32.85
CA PHE A 89 -1.74 -6.05 -33.47
C PHE A 89 -2.05 -5.94 -34.97
N LYS A 90 -1.94 -7.06 -35.69
CA LYS A 90 -2.32 -7.18 -37.11
C LYS A 90 -3.50 -8.14 -37.29
N ILE A 91 -4.28 -7.94 -38.34
CA ILE A 91 -5.31 -8.89 -38.78
C ILE A 91 -4.73 -9.69 -39.94
N LYS A 92 -4.63 -11.01 -39.78
CA LYS A 92 -4.15 -11.93 -40.84
C LYS A 92 -5.23 -12.10 -41.92
N ASN A 93 -6.49 -12.21 -41.50
CA ASN A 93 -7.60 -12.45 -42.41
C ASN A 93 -8.97 -12.09 -41.80
N ILE A 94 -9.96 -11.87 -42.66
CA ILE A 94 -11.39 -11.77 -42.36
C ILE A 94 -12.12 -12.71 -43.32
N ILE A 95 -12.89 -13.65 -42.77
CA ILE A 95 -13.56 -14.72 -43.50
C ILE A 95 -15.07 -14.47 -43.47
N ASN A 96 -15.73 -14.52 -44.62
CA ASN A 96 -17.19 -14.39 -44.72
C ASN A 96 -17.93 -15.72 -44.45
N PHE A 97 -19.26 -15.70 -44.44
CA PHE A 97 -20.07 -16.94 -44.26
C PHE A 97 -19.94 -17.97 -45.39
N LYS A 98 -19.42 -17.58 -46.56
CA LYS A 98 -19.07 -18.48 -47.67
C LYS A 98 -17.67 -19.10 -47.52
N ASN A 99 -16.97 -18.83 -46.41
CA ASN A 99 -15.57 -19.21 -46.16
C ASN A 99 -14.54 -18.56 -47.10
N GLU A 100 -14.87 -17.40 -47.68
CA GLU A 100 -13.97 -16.64 -48.54
C GLU A 100 -13.23 -15.58 -47.73
N SER A 101 -11.94 -15.38 -48.04
CA SER A 101 -11.14 -14.27 -47.54
C SER A 101 -11.63 -12.96 -48.15
N ILE A 102 -12.21 -12.08 -47.34
CA ILE A 102 -12.65 -10.74 -47.77
C ILE A 102 -11.71 -9.64 -47.32
N PHE A 103 -10.60 -9.99 -46.65
CA PHE A 103 -9.61 -9.02 -46.18
C PHE A 103 -8.64 -8.67 -47.31
N PRO A 104 -8.53 -7.39 -47.70
CA PRO A 104 -7.62 -6.99 -48.78
C PRO A 104 -6.15 -7.26 -48.44
N ASP A 105 -5.38 -7.79 -49.41
CA ASP A 105 -3.96 -8.10 -49.19
C ASP A 105 -3.15 -6.87 -48.76
N ASN A 106 -3.44 -5.69 -49.34
CA ASN A 106 -2.79 -4.43 -48.96
C ASN A 106 -3.15 -3.92 -47.55
N LYS A 107 -4.04 -4.62 -46.83
CA LYS A 107 -4.40 -4.33 -45.44
C LYS A 107 -3.79 -5.32 -44.44
N LYS A 108 -3.16 -6.42 -44.89
CA LYS A 108 -2.53 -7.42 -44.01
C LYS A 108 -1.40 -6.86 -43.15
N ASP A 109 -0.72 -5.82 -43.63
CA ASP A 109 0.34 -5.15 -42.89
C ASP A 109 -0.12 -3.94 -42.06
N VAL A 110 -1.40 -3.58 -42.14
CA VAL A 110 -1.95 -2.49 -41.34
C VAL A 110 -2.00 -2.91 -39.87
N GLU A 111 -1.53 -2.01 -39.02
CA GLU A 111 -1.55 -2.18 -37.59
C GLU A 111 -2.82 -1.58 -36.99
N TYR A 112 -3.37 -2.31 -36.03
CA TYR A 112 -4.56 -1.93 -35.28
C TYR A 112 -4.21 -1.82 -33.81
N TYR A 113 -4.99 -1.03 -33.09
CA TYR A 113 -4.70 -0.68 -31.70
C TYR A 113 -5.90 -0.92 -30.80
N ILE A 114 -5.64 -1.46 -29.61
CA ILE A 114 -6.59 -1.46 -28.49
C ILE A 114 -6.00 -0.57 -27.41
N ASN A 115 -6.66 0.55 -27.15
CA ASN A 115 -6.18 1.58 -26.23
C ASN A 115 -6.77 1.42 -24.82
N GLY A 116 -6.21 2.17 -23.88
CA GLY A 116 -6.78 2.37 -22.54
C GLY A 116 -6.31 1.38 -21.49
N PHE A 117 -5.30 0.56 -21.79
CA PHE A 117 -4.73 -0.34 -20.79
C PHE A 117 -4.04 0.46 -19.69
N ARG A 118 -4.11 -0.02 -18.44
CA ARG A 118 -3.48 0.65 -17.31
C ARG A 118 -1.96 0.60 -17.43
N SER A 119 -1.29 1.75 -17.26
CA SER A 119 0.15 1.79 -17.02
C SER A 119 0.41 1.98 -15.53
N TYR A 120 1.23 1.11 -14.93
CA TYR A 120 1.78 1.37 -13.59
C TYR A 120 3.11 2.13 -13.65
N ALA A 121 3.70 2.27 -14.84
CA ALA A 121 4.97 2.94 -15.10
C ALA A 121 4.80 4.47 -15.24
N THR A 122 4.16 5.08 -14.25
CA THR A 122 3.76 6.50 -14.21
C THR A 122 3.75 7.02 -12.77
N ASP A 123 3.86 8.34 -12.61
CA ASP A 123 3.63 9.07 -11.36
C ASP A 123 2.22 9.67 -11.27
N LYS A 124 1.30 9.21 -12.12
CA LYS A 124 -0.13 9.53 -12.03
C LYS A 124 -0.84 8.60 -11.04
N LYS A 125 -2.17 8.76 -10.94
CA LYS A 125 -3.08 7.93 -10.13
C LYS A 125 -2.79 6.44 -10.36
N PHE A 126 -2.78 5.64 -9.29
CA PHE A 126 -2.48 4.19 -9.29
C PHE A 126 -1.05 3.78 -9.68
N GLY A 127 -0.27 4.67 -10.28
CA GLY A 127 1.11 4.41 -10.69
C GLY A 127 2.06 4.15 -9.52
N VAL A 128 3.17 3.48 -9.84
CA VAL A 128 4.24 3.13 -8.87
C VAL A 128 5.58 3.79 -9.23
N GLY A 129 5.57 4.73 -10.19
CA GLY A 129 6.76 5.45 -10.66
C GLY A 129 7.22 5.03 -12.06
N PRO A 130 8.21 5.72 -12.63
CA PRO A 130 8.56 5.61 -14.05
C PRO A 130 9.11 4.24 -14.45
N SER A 131 9.73 3.52 -13.51
CA SER A 131 10.21 2.15 -13.71
C SER A 131 9.09 1.12 -13.77
N GLY A 132 7.87 1.49 -13.36
CA GLY A 132 6.73 0.59 -13.28
C GLY A 132 6.94 -0.53 -12.27
N ILE A 133 6.02 -1.50 -12.33
CA ILE A 133 6.10 -2.69 -11.48
C ILE A 133 7.27 -3.53 -11.99
N ARG A 134 8.38 -3.49 -11.24
CA ARG A 134 9.43 -4.51 -11.30
C ARG A 134 8.76 -5.86 -11.04
N GLU A 135 9.10 -6.87 -11.84
CA GLU A 135 8.52 -8.20 -11.75
C GLU A 135 8.47 -8.64 -10.28
N SER A 136 7.26 -8.65 -9.72
CA SER A 136 6.99 -9.39 -8.51
C SER A 136 6.78 -10.83 -8.94
N ASP A 137 7.33 -11.79 -8.21
CA ASP A 137 7.10 -13.22 -8.45
C ASP A 137 5.59 -13.60 -8.48
N LEU A 138 4.73 -12.68 -8.02
CA LEU A 138 3.29 -12.82 -7.99
C LEU A 138 2.59 -11.90 -9.00
N PRO A 139 1.54 -12.38 -9.68
CA PRO A 139 0.67 -11.54 -10.53
C PRO A 139 -0.08 -10.48 -9.71
N LEU A 140 -0.61 -9.46 -10.39
CA LEU A 140 -1.29 -8.35 -9.73
C LEU A 140 -2.74 -8.68 -9.39
N PHE A 141 -3.14 -8.38 -8.15
CA PHE A 141 -4.50 -8.63 -7.68
C PHE A 141 -5.52 -7.76 -8.44
N ASN A 142 -5.19 -6.51 -8.78
CA ASN A 142 -6.07 -5.62 -9.55
C ASN A 142 -6.30 -6.06 -11.01
N GLU A 143 -5.43 -6.91 -11.53
CA GLU A 143 -5.62 -7.50 -12.86
C GLU A 143 -6.47 -8.77 -12.78
N TYR A 144 -6.52 -9.38 -11.59
CA TYR A 144 -7.35 -10.53 -11.30
C TYR A 144 -8.79 -10.15 -10.90
N ILE A 145 -8.93 -9.09 -10.10
CA ILE A 145 -10.17 -8.44 -9.66
C ILE A 145 -10.14 -6.99 -10.11
N GLU A 146 -11.20 -6.55 -10.78
CA GLU A 146 -11.33 -5.16 -11.22
C GLU A 146 -11.61 -4.25 -10.01
N ASN A 147 -10.70 -3.30 -9.75
CA ASN A 147 -10.83 -2.25 -8.73
C ASN A 147 -11.32 -2.73 -7.34
N PRO A 148 -10.62 -3.71 -6.72
CA PRO A 148 -10.96 -4.17 -5.39
C PRO A 148 -10.85 -3.03 -4.37
N LEU A 149 -11.68 -3.07 -3.33
CA LEU A 149 -11.59 -2.17 -2.18
C LEU A 149 -11.11 -2.96 -0.97
N LEU A 150 -10.07 -2.45 -0.30
CA LEU A 150 -9.63 -2.97 0.98
C LEU A 150 -10.51 -2.36 2.07
N LYS A 151 -11.44 -3.15 2.60
CA LYS A 151 -12.21 -2.74 3.76
C LYS A 151 -11.36 -2.89 5.00
N ILE A 152 -11.28 -1.81 5.78
CA ILE A 152 -10.54 -1.77 7.04
C ILE A 152 -11.55 -1.52 8.14
N ASN A 153 -11.85 -2.56 8.90
CA ASN A 153 -12.68 -2.45 10.08
C ASN A 153 -11.77 -2.46 11.30
N GLY A 154 -11.62 -1.30 11.94
CA GLY A 154 -10.90 -1.14 13.20
C GLY A 154 -11.52 -1.94 14.35
N GLY A 155 -12.62 -2.67 14.14
CA GLY A 155 -13.26 -3.56 15.11
C GLY A 155 -13.63 -2.81 16.40
N LYS A 156 -13.39 -3.47 17.53
CA LYS A 156 -13.45 -2.86 18.88
C LYS A 156 -12.09 -2.31 19.32
N TYR A 157 -11.26 -1.85 18.40
CA TYR A 157 -9.83 -1.69 18.63
C TYR A 157 -9.33 -0.33 18.16
N MET A 158 -9.83 0.16 17.03
CA MET A 158 -9.50 1.47 16.49
C MET A 158 -10.74 2.07 15.83
N ASN A 159 -10.83 3.40 15.82
CA ASN A 159 -11.91 4.09 15.11
C ASN A 159 -11.54 4.25 13.62
N ILE A 160 -11.55 3.15 12.88
CA ILE A 160 -11.33 3.10 11.43
C ILE A 160 -12.53 2.36 10.82
N VAL A 161 -13.30 3.03 9.97
CA VAL A 161 -14.63 2.53 9.57
C VAL A 161 -14.77 2.30 8.07
N ASP A 162 -13.80 2.71 7.24
CA ASP A 162 -13.96 2.66 5.79
C ASP A 162 -12.79 1.94 5.10
N ASN A 163 -11.75 2.67 4.75
CA ASN A 163 -10.65 2.19 3.93
C ASN A 163 -9.36 2.98 4.25
N ILE A 164 -8.37 2.89 3.36
CA ILE A 164 -7.07 3.54 3.56
C ILE A 164 -7.16 5.06 3.73
N ASN A 165 -8.26 5.71 3.29
CA ASN A 165 -8.45 7.16 3.33
C ASN A 165 -8.51 7.74 4.73
N GLU A 166 -8.89 6.94 5.73
CA GLU A 166 -8.83 7.37 7.14
C GLU A 166 -7.42 7.75 7.59
N PHE A 167 -6.41 7.18 6.93
CA PHE A 167 -5.01 7.43 7.21
C PHE A 167 -4.41 8.53 6.32
N ILE A 168 -5.18 9.10 5.37
CA ILE A 168 -4.70 9.97 4.29
C ILE A 168 -5.23 11.41 4.40
N LYS A 169 -4.81 12.15 5.45
CA LYS A 169 -5.34 13.48 5.80
C LYS A 169 -4.46 14.69 5.41
N GLY A 170 -3.28 14.47 4.80
CA GLY A 170 -2.45 15.52 4.18
C GLY A 170 -0.96 15.48 4.57
N ALA A 171 -0.06 15.79 3.63
CA ALA A 171 1.39 15.54 3.74
C ALA A 171 2.07 16.03 5.04
N THR A 172 1.72 17.23 5.52
CA THR A 172 2.33 17.86 6.70
C THR A 172 1.64 17.50 8.01
N ASP A 173 0.44 16.92 7.97
CA ASP A 173 -0.30 16.52 9.16
C ASP A 173 0.37 15.31 9.83
N TRP A 174 0.36 15.28 11.15
CA TRP A 174 0.79 14.11 11.92
C TRP A 174 -0.25 12.99 11.88
N GLU A 175 -1.52 13.31 11.69
CA GLU A 175 -2.59 12.32 11.47
C GLU A 175 -2.52 11.67 10.09
N PHE A 176 -1.65 12.16 9.19
CA PHE A 176 -1.34 11.51 7.94
C PHE A 176 -0.26 10.44 8.14
N TRP A 177 -0.59 9.19 7.82
CA TRP A 177 0.30 8.09 8.15
C TRP A 177 1.39 7.87 7.10
N ASN A 178 2.58 7.51 7.57
CA ASN A 178 3.66 7.00 6.73
C ASN A 178 3.58 5.47 6.59
N THR A 179 4.35 4.93 5.65
CA THR A 179 4.36 3.48 5.38
C THR A 179 4.85 2.63 6.55
N LYS A 180 5.80 3.10 7.37
CA LYS A 180 6.34 2.31 8.49
C LYS A 180 5.34 2.17 9.63
N GLY A 181 4.62 3.25 9.95
CA GLY A 181 3.49 3.24 10.89
C GLY A 181 2.36 2.31 10.44
N LEU A 182 1.95 2.44 9.17
CA LEU A 182 0.91 1.57 8.59
C LEU A 182 1.37 0.13 8.49
N MET A 183 2.61 -0.13 8.12
CA MET A 183 3.17 -1.48 8.06
C MET A 183 3.08 -2.17 9.41
N TYR A 184 3.48 -1.46 10.49
CA TYR A 184 3.37 -2.00 11.85
C TYR A 184 1.93 -2.33 12.21
N LEU A 185 1.00 -1.41 11.93
CA LEU A 185 -0.42 -1.59 12.22
C LEU A 185 -1.00 -2.77 11.42
N PHE A 186 -0.78 -2.77 10.12
CA PHE A 186 -1.36 -3.74 9.20
C PHE A 186 -0.79 -5.13 9.47
N GLN A 187 0.51 -5.26 9.73
CA GLN A 187 1.10 -6.55 10.09
C GLN A 187 0.62 -7.07 11.45
N SER A 188 0.43 -6.19 12.43
CA SER A 188 -0.04 -6.57 13.76
C SER A 188 -1.46 -7.14 13.73
N PHE A 189 -2.31 -6.65 12.82
CA PHE A 189 -3.74 -6.97 12.80
C PHE A 189 -4.26 -7.53 11.47
N LYS A 190 -3.37 -8.09 10.63
CA LYS A 190 -3.74 -8.54 9.27
C LYS A 190 -4.85 -9.59 9.22
N LYS A 191 -4.99 -10.39 10.28
CA LYS A 191 -6.02 -11.42 10.41
C LYS A 191 -7.37 -10.91 10.91
N GLU A 192 -7.43 -9.67 11.40
CA GLU A 192 -8.59 -9.16 12.15
C GLU A 192 -9.28 -7.98 11.47
N LEU A 193 -8.52 -7.07 10.84
CA LEU A 193 -9.09 -5.79 10.38
C LEU A 193 -9.47 -5.77 8.91
N PHE A 194 -8.95 -6.69 8.11
CA PHE A 194 -9.04 -6.61 6.66
C PHE A 194 -10.05 -7.58 6.08
N SER A 195 -10.83 -7.09 5.14
CA SER A 195 -11.67 -7.92 4.30
C SER A 195 -11.73 -7.37 2.88
N ILE A 196 -11.93 -8.27 1.92
CA ILE A 196 -12.06 -7.95 0.51
C ILE A 196 -13.29 -8.70 0.01
N ASP A 197 -14.23 -7.98 -0.60
CA ASP A 197 -15.43 -8.60 -1.14
C ASP A 197 -15.12 -9.40 -2.41
N ILE A 198 -15.80 -10.54 -2.57
CA ILE A 198 -15.77 -11.30 -3.81
C ILE A 198 -16.73 -10.63 -4.81
N PRO A 199 -16.24 -10.12 -5.96
CA PRO A 199 -17.10 -9.52 -6.96
C PRO A 199 -18.01 -10.57 -7.59
N GLU A 200 -19.15 -10.12 -8.12
CA GLU A 200 -20.18 -11.00 -8.68
C GLU A 200 -19.65 -11.92 -9.80
N ASN A 201 -18.64 -11.48 -10.56
CA ASN A 201 -18.01 -12.28 -11.62
C ASN A 201 -17.06 -13.37 -11.13
N LYS A 202 -16.78 -13.44 -9.82
CA LYS A 202 -15.91 -14.44 -9.21
C LYS A 202 -16.61 -15.31 -8.16
N LYS A 203 -17.84 -14.97 -7.77
CA LYS A 203 -18.61 -15.73 -6.76
C LYS A 203 -18.81 -17.20 -7.10
N ASP A 204 -18.73 -17.58 -8.38
CA ASP A 204 -18.88 -18.98 -8.79
C ASP A 204 -17.59 -19.79 -8.63
N THR A 205 -16.42 -19.13 -8.67
CA THR A 205 -15.09 -19.77 -8.64
C THR A 205 -14.35 -19.59 -7.32
N ASP A 206 -14.51 -18.42 -6.69
CA ASP A 206 -13.72 -18.00 -5.53
C ASP A 206 -14.52 -18.22 -4.25
N ALA A 207 -13.82 -18.63 -3.19
CA ALA A 207 -14.39 -18.92 -1.88
C ALA A 207 -14.22 -17.73 -0.91
N TYR A 208 -13.01 -17.18 -0.81
CA TYR A 208 -12.69 -15.98 -0.05
C TYR A 208 -11.28 -15.46 -0.42
N TYR A 209 -10.99 -14.23 0.01
CA TYR A 209 -9.69 -13.59 -0.15
C TYR A 209 -9.08 -13.29 1.22
N GLU A 210 -7.79 -13.54 1.38
CA GLU A 210 -7.06 -13.34 2.64
C GLU A 210 -5.81 -12.49 2.40
N ILE A 211 -5.55 -11.50 3.26
CA ILE A 211 -4.26 -10.82 3.28
C ILE A 211 -3.31 -11.59 4.18
N ILE A 212 -2.35 -12.28 3.57
CA ILE A 212 -1.40 -13.11 4.31
C ILE A 212 -0.17 -12.32 4.77
N ASP A 213 0.16 -11.22 4.08
CA ASP A 213 1.34 -10.43 4.41
C ASP A 213 1.31 -8.99 3.86
N PHE A 214 2.13 -8.12 4.45
CA PHE A 214 2.43 -6.79 3.92
C PHE A 214 3.95 -6.57 3.83
N LYS A 215 4.41 -6.05 2.71
CA LYS A 215 5.83 -5.83 2.39
C LYS A 215 6.09 -4.39 2.00
N PHE A 216 7.29 -3.90 2.34
CA PHE A 216 7.81 -2.65 1.80
C PHE A 216 8.02 -2.76 0.29
N THR A 217 8.21 -1.62 -0.38
CA THR A 217 8.42 -1.59 -1.81
C THR A 217 9.51 -0.59 -2.20
N PRO A 218 10.27 -0.84 -3.28
CA PRO A 218 11.29 0.09 -3.76
C PRO A 218 10.73 1.18 -4.69
N TYR A 219 9.41 1.28 -4.81
CA TYR A 219 8.76 2.14 -5.79
C TYR A 219 8.89 3.62 -5.43
N PHE A 220 8.82 4.49 -6.44
CA PHE A 220 9.08 5.93 -6.32
C PHE A 220 10.45 6.34 -5.73
N GLY A 221 11.33 5.38 -5.42
CA GLY A 221 12.54 5.67 -4.65
C GLY A 221 12.22 6.31 -3.30
N THR A 222 11.13 5.90 -2.65
CA THR A 222 10.70 6.38 -1.31
C THR A 222 9.71 5.39 -0.69
N ASN A 223 9.44 5.50 0.61
CA ASN A 223 8.50 4.66 1.34
C ASN A 223 7.04 5.16 1.21
N GLN A 224 6.56 5.50 0.02
CA GLN A 224 5.19 6.02 -0.16
C GLN A 224 4.16 4.96 -0.55
N LEU A 225 4.61 3.73 -0.79
CA LEU A 225 3.78 2.59 -1.13
C LEU A 225 4.17 1.37 -0.31
N LEU A 226 3.15 0.58 0.03
CA LEU A 226 3.31 -0.78 0.55
C LEU A 226 2.61 -1.78 -0.37
N LYS A 227 3.00 -3.05 -0.25
CA LYS A 227 2.47 -4.17 -1.01
C LYS A 227 1.79 -5.15 -0.06
N ALA A 228 0.50 -5.42 -0.24
CA ALA A 228 -0.16 -6.58 0.34
C ALA A 228 0.10 -7.82 -0.52
N ILE A 229 0.19 -8.97 0.14
CA ILE A 229 0.13 -10.28 -0.49
C ILE A 229 -1.25 -10.85 -0.22
N VAL A 230 -2.03 -11.02 -1.28
CA VAL A 230 -3.42 -11.48 -1.22
C VAL A 230 -3.47 -12.92 -1.71
N ARG A 231 -3.97 -13.82 -0.86
CA ARG A 231 -4.27 -15.20 -1.24
C ARG A 231 -5.71 -15.32 -1.67
N VAL A 232 -5.91 -15.83 -2.89
CA VAL A 232 -7.23 -16.17 -3.41
C VAL A 232 -7.49 -17.64 -3.19
N HIS A 233 -8.46 -17.98 -2.34
CA HIS A 233 -8.91 -19.34 -2.16
C HIS A 233 -10.05 -19.66 -3.12
N LYS A 234 -9.93 -20.79 -3.82
CA LYS A 234 -10.92 -21.30 -4.77
C LYS A 234 -11.86 -22.27 -4.08
N LYS A 235 -13.07 -22.42 -4.64
CA LYS A 235 -14.05 -23.40 -4.13
C LYS A 235 -13.62 -24.85 -4.30
N ASP A 236 -12.70 -25.13 -5.23
CA ASP A 236 -12.09 -26.44 -5.42
C ASP A 236 -10.97 -26.75 -4.41
N GLY A 237 -10.68 -25.83 -3.48
CA GLY A 237 -9.64 -25.97 -2.46
C GLY A 237 -8.26 -25.47 -2.88
N SER A 238 -8.04 -25.13 -4.16
CA SER A 238 -6.78 -24.54 -4.62
C SER A 238 -6.62 -23.08 -4.17
N PHE A 239 -5.39 -22.55 -4.21
CA PHE A 239 -5.13 -21.15 -3.95
C PHE A 239 -4.06 -20.57 -4.90
N LYS A 240 -4.07 -19.24 -5.08
CA LYS A 240 -3.04 -18.48 -5.81
C LYS A 240 -2.79 -17.16 -5.10
N ASP A 241 -1.52 -16.80 -4.97
CA ASP A 241 -1.08 -15.58 -4.30
C ASP A 241 -0.86 -14.45 -5.31
N TYR A 242 -1.22 -13.23 -4.92
CA TYR A 242 -1.18 -12.03 -5.76
C TYR A 242 -0.54 -10.87 -5.00
N SER A 243 0.12 -9.97 -5.73
CA SER A 243 0.60 -8.70 -5.21
C SER A 243 -0.45 -7.61 -5.37
N TRP A 244 -0.64 -6.78 -4.35
CA TRP A 244 -1.54 -5.63 -4.40
C TRP A 244 -0.92 -4.40 -3.76
N PHE A 245 -0.85 -3.28 -4.47
CA PHE A 245 -0.21 -2.06 -4.00
C PHE A 245 -1.19 -1.12 -3.31
N SER A 246 -0.74 -0.44 -2.25
CA SER A 246 -1.57 0.44 -1.41
C SER A 246 -2.21 1.59 -2.18
N SER A 247 -1.60 2.06 -3.25
CA SER A 247 -2.21 3.06 -4.14
C SER A 247 -3.45 2.54 -4.85
N ASN A 248 -3.76 1.26 -4.76
CA ASN A 248 -4.93 0.65 -5.37
C ASN A 248 -5.80 -0.09 -4.35
N PHE A 249 -5.61 0.19 -3.05
CA PHE A 249 -6.50 -0.33 -2.01
C PHE A 249 -7.88 0.31 -2.06
N ASP A 250 -8.00 1.44 -2.75
CA ASP A 250 -9.23 2.14 -3.03
C ASP A 250 -9.22 2.68 -4.47
N ASP A 251 -10.26 3.44 -4.83
CA ASP A 251 -10.42 4.00 -6.16
C ASP A 251 -9.83 5.41 -6.32
N HIS A 252 -9.15 5.97 -5.31
CA HIS A 252 -8.61 7.33 -5.35
C HIS A 252 -7.11 7.40 -5.66
N GLY A 253 -6.36 6.31 -5.54
CA GLY A 253 -4.97 6.30 -6.03
C GLY A 253 -3.96 6.92 -5.07
N HIS A 254 -4.19 6.83 -3.76
CA HIS A 254 -3.44 7.60 -2.77
C HIS A 254 -1.98 7.15 -2.58
N ARG A 255 -1.16 8.10 -2.13
CA ARG A 255 0.20 7.87 -1.66
C ARG A 255 0.29 8.17 -0.17
N LEU A 256 1.18 7.48 0.52
CA LEU A 256 1.43 7.70 1.94
C LEU A 256 2.42 8.84 2.17
N LYS A 257 2.50 9.29 3.43
CA LYS A 257 3.43 10.33 3.87
C LYS A 257 4.87 9.90 3.58
N THR A 258 5.60 10.78 2.88
CA THR A 258 7.04 10.62 2.62
C THR A 258 7.87 11.06 3.83
N GLN A 259 9.17 10.84 3.80
CA GLN A 259 10.03 11.11 4.95
C GLN A 259 10.40 12.60 5.08
N ILE A 260 10.50 13.05 6.34
CA ILE A 260 10.98 14.36 6.75
C ILE A 260 12.50 14.33 6.87
N ILE A 261 13.18 15.29 6.25
CA ILE A 261 14.65 15.35 6.20
C ILE A 261 15.25 16.37 7.16
N LYS A 262 14.42 17.13 7.87
CA LYS A 262 14.83 18.16 8.83
C LYS A 262 14.46 17.77 10.25
N ASN A 263 15.42 17.78 11.18
CA ASN A 263 15.18 17.44 12.59
C ASN A 263 14.49 18.58 13.36
N THR A 264 13.19 18.78 13.10
CA THR A 264 12.31 19.75 13.78
C THR A 264 10.90 19.18 13.91
N TYR A 265 10.18 19.49 15.00
CA TYR A 265 8.78 19.12 15.19
C TYR A 265 7.80 20.16 14.64
N GLU A 266 8.11 21.45 14.83
CA GLU A 266 7.30 22.59 14.40
C GLU A 266 7.84 23.18 13.09
N ASP A 267 7.00 23.99 12.43
CA ASP A 267 7.32 24.73 11.21
C ASP A 267 7.75 23.87 10.01
N LEU A 268 7.26 22.63 9.93
CA LEU A 268 7.47 21.77 8.77
C LEU A 268 6.71 22.31 7.56
N VAL A 269 7.44 22.57 6.48
CA VAL A 269 6.87 22.95 5.18
C VAL A 269 7.08 21.85 4.16
N SER A 270 6.36 21.87 3.03
CA SER A 270 6.44 20.83 2.01
C SER A 270 7.87 20.57 1.47
N ALA A 271 8.78 21.55 1.58
CA ALA A 271 10.19 21.40 1.18
C ALA A 271 11.02 20.56 2.16
N ASP A 272 10.55 20.38 3.40
CA ASP A 272 11.20 19.53 4.42
C ASP A 272 10.90 18.04 4.21
N PHE A 273 10.13 17.69 3.18
CA PHE A 273 9.70 16.34 2.85
C PHE A 273 10.41 15.85 1.59
N LEU A 274 10.81 14.58 1.58
CA LEU A 274 11.44 13.94 0.42
C LEU A 274 10.42 13.82 -0.72
N THR A 275 10.55 14.65 -1.76
CA THR A 275 9.64 14.59 -2.92
C THR A 275 10.21 13.73 -4.05
N THR A 276 9.34 13.00 -4.74
CA THR A 276 9.70 12.15 -5.89
C THR A 276 10.24 12.95 -7.09
N LYS A 277 9.96 14.27 -7.15
CA LYS A 277 10.43 15.16 -8.21
C LYS A 277 11.86 15.67 -7.97
N THR A 278 12.35 15.62 -6.74
CA THR A 278 13.65 16.17 -6.31
C THR A 278 14.70 15.10 -6.01
N LEU A 279 14.56 13.87 -6.52
CA LEU A 279 15.57 12.81 -6.42
C LEU A 279 16.97 13.22 -6.95
N LEU A 280 17.12 14.39 -7.57
CA LEU A 280 18.39 14.96 -8.02
C LEU A 280 19.17 15.67 -6.90
N SER A 281 18.53 16.13 -5.83
CA SER A 281 19.19 16.76 -4.67
C SER A 281 19.12 15.84 -3.46
N HIS A 282 20.02 14.86 -3.42
CA HIS A 282 20.29 13.91 -2.34
C HIS A 282 20.27 14.57 -0.94
N PRO A 283 19.13 14.59 -0.22
CA PRO A 283 19.07 15.28 1.06
C PRO A 283 19.83 14.47 2.11
N LYS A 284 20.56 15.15 3.00
CA LYS A 284 21.22 14.48 4.11
C LYS A 284 20.18 13.93 5.07
N TRP A 285 20.37 12.68 5.47
CA TRP A 285 19.53 12.02 6.46
C TRP A 285 19.83 12.54 7.87
N ILE A 286 18.91 12.27 8.79
CA ILE A 286 19.06 12.65 10.19
C ILE A 286 19.75 11.49 10.90
N LEU A 287 20.95 11.75 11.44
CA LEU A 287 21.63 10.78 12.27
C LEU A 287 20.80 10.45 13.51
N LEU A 288 20.68 9.17 13.82
CA LEU A 288 19.88 8.65 14.91
C LEU A 288 20.38 9.19 16.25
N LYS A 289 21.70 9.30 16.42
CA LYS A 289 22.31 9.87 17.62
C LYS A 289 21.91 11.34 17.87
N ASP A 290 21.75 12.12 16.80
CA ASP A 290 21.34 13.53 16.84
C ASP A 290 19.84 13.66 17.05
N PHE A 291 19.04 12.79 16.42
CA PHE A 291 17.61 12.72 16.62
C PHE A 291 17.25 12.42 18.09
N LEU A 292 17.96 11.45 18.68
CA LEU A 292 17.76 11.03 20.07
C LEU A 292 18.44 11.97 21.08
N ASN A 293 19.30 12.89 20.64
CA ASN A 293 20.17 13.70 21.51
C ASN A 293 20.93 12.85 22.55
N SER A 294 21.43 11.71 22.10
CA SER A 294 22.01 10.66 22.95
C SER A 294 23.31 11.09 23.65
N GLU A 295 24.08 12.00 23.04
CA GLU A 295 25.37 12.47 23.57
C GLU A 295 25.20 13.34 24.83
N THR A 296 24.20 14.23 24.85
CA THR A 296 23.97 15.13 26.00
C THR A 296 22.97 14.54 27.01
N LYS A 297 22.27 13.47 26.65
CA LYS A 297 21.15 12.86 27.40
C LYS A 297 20.04 13.86 27.78
N LYS A 298 19.97 14.99 27.08
CA LYS A 298 18.95 16.01 27.29
C LYS A 298 17.74 15.75 26.40
N TYR A 299 17.05 14.65 26.66
CA TYR A 299 15.98 14.18 25.78
C TYR A 299 14.80 15.14 25.68
N HIS A 300 14.46 15.84 26.76
CA HIS A 300 13.40 16.84 26.79
C HIS A 300 13.73 18.10 25.94
N GLU A 301 15.00 18.32 25.60
CA GLU A 301 15.45 19.39 24.71
C GLU A 301 15.53 18.92 23.23
N THR A 302 15.17 17.66 22.93
CA THR A 302 15.13 17.18 21.54
C THR A 302 14.08 17.93 20.72
N LYS A 303 14.44 18.29 19.49
CA LYS A 303 13.55 19.07 18.62
C LYS A 303 12.36 18.27 18.09
N ALA A 304 12.49 16.95 17.95
CA ALA A 304 11.44 16.10 17.39
C ALA A 304 11.18 14.81 18.19
N PHE A 305 12.22 14.10 18.63
CA PHE A 305 12.07 12.78 19.25
C PHE A 305 11.13 12.77 20.47
N TYR A 306 11.41 13.53 21.53
CA TYR A 306 10.60 13.55 22.74
C TYR A 306 9.18 14.09 22.50
N PRO A 307 8.97 15.25 21.81
CA PRO A 307 7.63 15.73 21.50
C PRO A 307 6.77 14.70 20.76
N LEU A 308 7.35 13.95 19.81
CA LEU A 308 6.62 12.96 19.03
C LEU A 308 6.37 11.66 19.79
N LEU A 309 7.31 11.21 20.62
CA LEU A 309 7.09 10.07 21.51
C LEU A 309 5.97 10.40 22.50
N LYS A 310 5.98 11.61 23.08
CA LYS A 310 4.90 12.14 23.91
C LYS A 310 3.57 12.15 23.17
N LYS A 311 3.56 12.65 21.92
CA LYS A 311 2.35 12.64 21.08
C LYS A 311 1.79 11.23 20.86
N ALA A 312 2.65 10.24 20.59
CA ALA A 312 2.21 8.84 20.41
C ALA A 312 1.56 8.28 21.68
N VAL A 313 2.15 8.56 22.84
CA VAL A 313 1.61 8.16 24.15
C VAL A 313 0.32 8.90 24.49
N GLU A 314 0.21 10.18 24.15
CA GLU A 314 -0.99 10.99 24.38
C GLU A 314 -2.15 10.60 23.47
N LYS A 315 -1.88 10.09 22.26
CA LYS A 315 -2.92 9.47 21.41
C LYS A 315 -3.58 8.28 22.08
N MET A 316 -2.86 7.63 22.99
CA MET A 316 -3.39 6.55 23.81
C MET A 316 -4.07 7.06 25.09
N ARG A 317 -4.27 8.36 25.33
CA ARG A 317 -4.86 8.88 26.58
C ARG A 317 -6.34 8.53 26.72
N ASP A 318 -7.15 8.99 25.76
CA ASP A 318 -8.60 8.80 25.71
C ASP A 318 -8.95 7.64 24.76
N PHE A 319 -8.12 6.60 24.83
CA PHE A 319 -8.28 5.41 24.04
C PHE A 319 -9.44 4.61 24.63
N LYS A 320 -10.55 4.51 23.88
CA LYS A 320 -11.81 3.82 24.28
C LYS A 320 -11.65 2.38 24.78
N TYR A 321 -10.44 1.84 24.73
CA TYR A 321 -10.12 0.44 24.97
C TYR A 321 -9.23 0.23 26.21
N TRP A 322 -9.25 1.19 27.15
CA TRP A 322 -8.71 1.05 28.51
C TRP A 322 -9.64 0.33 29.50
N ASN A 323 -10.73 -0.33 29.05
CA ASN A 323 -11.77 -0.90 29.93
C ASN A 323 -12.35 0.15 30.91
N ASN A 324 -13.10 1.13 30.38
CA ASN A 324 -13.61 2.38 31.01
C ASN A 324 -12.81 3.65 30.67
N ASP A 325 -12.46 3.78 29.39
CA ASP A 325 -12.10 5.01 28.65
C ASP A 325 -10.81 5.78 29.00
N GLU A 326 -10.23 5.65 30.20
CA GLU A 326 -9.03 6.41 30.57
C GLU A 326 -7.85 5.54 31.04
N ARG A 327 -6.65 5.90 30.60
CA ARG A 327 -5.40 5.26 31.07
C ARG A 327 -5.21 5.38 32.59
N SER A 328 -5.66 6.48 33.17
CA SER A 328 -5.54 6.83 34.60
C SER A 328 -6.21 5.82 35.53
N VAL A 329 -7.17 5.04 35.03
CA VAL A 329 -7.90 4.01 35.79
C VAL A 329 -7.47 2.58 35.42
N PHE A 330 -6.58 2.42 34.43
CA PHE A 330 -6.10 1.13 33.98
C PHE A 330 -4.91 0.65 34.83
N GLU A 331 -4.94 -0.64 35.18
CA GLU A 331 -3.88 -1.30 35.94
C GLU A 331 -2.71 -1.68 35.02
N ALA A 332 -1.58 -1.00 35.19
CA ALA A 332 -0.38 -1.13 34.36
C ALA A 332 0.09 -2.59 34.14
N HIS A 333 -0.04 -3.45 35.15
CA HIS A 333 0.43 -4.83 35.12
C HIS A 333 -0.35 -5.75 34.16
N TYR A 334 -1.50 -5.32 33.62
CA TYR A 334 -2.24 -6.06 32.60
C TYR A 334 -1.69 -5.86 31.19
N LEU A 335 -0.75 -4.93 30.98
CA LEU A 335 -0.10 -4.76 29.69
C LEU A 335 1.13 -5.65 29.58
N ASP A 336 1.21 -6.33 28.45
CA ASP A 336 2.40 -7.04 27.98
C ASP A 336 2.78 -6.56 26.56
N THR A 337 3.87 -7.10 26.03
CA THR A 337 4.37 -6.77 24.68
C THR A 337 3.35 -7.10 23.58
N ASP A 338 2.55 -8.16 23.76
CA ASP A 338 1.60 -8.64 22.77
C ASP A 338 0.21 -8.01 22.89
N SER A 339 0.00 -7.21 23.92
CA SER A 339 -1.24 -6.53 24.23
C SER A 339 -1.64 -5.60 23.10
N PHE A 340 -2.95 -5.52 22.91
CA PHE A 340 -3.55 -4.70 21.87
C PHE A 340 -3.10 -3.23 21.94
N GLN A 341 -3.11 -2.65 23.14
CA GLN A 341 -2.68 -1.28 23.40
C GLN A 341 -1.20 -1.07 23.07
N THR A 342 -0.34 -2.05 23.37
CA THR A 342 1.09 -1.99 23.05
C THR A 342 1.32 -2.00 21.54
N LYS A 343 0.60 -2.85 20.80
CA LYS A 343 0.66 -2.90 19.32
C LYS A 343 0.20 -1.59 18.68
N VAL A 344 -0.89 -0.98 19.17
CA VAL A 344 -1.36 0.32 18.67
C VAL A 344 -0.39 1.46 19.03
N LEU A 345 0.13 1.48 20.25
CA LEU A 345 1.17 2.44 20.64
C LEU A 345 2.39 2.31 19.71
N ALA A 346 2.86 1.09 19.46
CA ALA A 346 3.97 0.83 18.56
C ALA A 346 3.69 1.33 17.13
N SER A 347 2.46 1.17 16.62
CA SER A 347 2.05 1.76 15.35
C SER A 347 2.14 3.30 15.34
N TYR A 348 1.68 3.99 16.38
CA TYR A 348 1.83 5.45 16.49
C TYR A 348 3.28 5.88 16.63
N ILE A 349 4.10 5.16 17.41
CA ILE A 349 5.53 5.43 17.55
C ILE A 349 6.23 5.31 16.19
N ASN A 350 5.99 4.23 15.44
CA ASN A 350 6.52 4.06 14.09
C ASN A 350 6.01 5.14 13.13
N ASN A 351 4.72 5.50 13.24
CA ASN A 351 4.15 6.56 12.41
C ASN A 351 4.79 7.94 12.69
N TYR A 352 5.03 8.29 13.96
CA TYR A 352 5.53 9.61 14.30
C TYR A 352 7.04 9.71 14.20
N LEU A 353 7.79 8.78 14.81
CA LEU A 353 9.24 8.84 14.83
C LEU A 353 9.86 8.46 13.48
N LEU A 354 9.33 7.44 12.80
CA LEU A 354 9.86 7.02 11.49
C LEU A 354 9.22 7.76 10.30
N SER A 355 8.47 8.83 10.59
CA SER A 355 8.19 9.87 9.58
C SER A 355 9.47 10.61 9.19
N TYR A 356 10.53 10.55 10.00
CA TYR A 356 11.82 11.15 9.70
C TYR A 356 12.71 10.17 8.94
N ALA A 357 13.56 10.69 8.06
CA ALA A 357 14.62 9.94 7.37
C ALA A 357 15.79 9.67 8.34
N LEU A 358 15.57 8.74 9.28
CA LEU A 358 16.55 8.37 10.30
C LEU A 358 17.58 7.37 9.75
N ASN A 359 18.86 7.67 9.96
CA ASN A 359 19.96 6.75 9.68
C ASN A 359 20.91 6.63 10.86
N ASP A 360 21.65 5.55 10.97
CA ASP A 360 22.71 5.37 11.98
C ASP A 360 24.10 5.80 11.49
N GLU A 361 24.30 5.95 10.18
CA GLU A 361 25.58 6.33 9.57
C GLU A 361 25.49 7.60 8.70
N ASP A 362 26.60 8.31 8.53
CA ASP A 362 26.64 9.47 7.64
C ASP A 362 26.62 9.06 6.15
N GLY A 363 26.01 9.88 5.30
CA GLY A 363 26.15 9.76 3.84
C GLY A 363 25.29 8.71 3.15
N ILE A 364 24.46 7.95 3.86
CA ILE A 364 23.45 7.08 3.23
C ILE A 364 22.29 7.95 2.73
N ILE A 365 21.90 7.73 1.46
CA ILE A 365 20.87 8.54 0.79
C ILE A 365 19.67 7.68 0.33
N ASN A 366 19.71 6.37 0.50
CA ASN A 366 18.66 5.48 0.00
C ASN A 366 17.52 5.31 1.02
N PRO A 367 16.25 5.69 0.73
CA PRO A 367 15.08 5.57 1.63
C PRO A 367 14.75 4.15 2.09
N LEU A 368 15.38 3.16 1.47
CA LEU A 368 15.31 1.73 1.82
C LEU A 368 16.53 1.26 2.64
N LYS A 369 17.27 2.20 3.22
CA LYS A 369 18.37 1.96 4.17
C LYS A 369 18.08 2.71 5.49
N GLY A 370 18.87 2.47 6.52
CA GLY A 370 18.64 3.04 7.86
C GLY A 370 17.57 2.31 8.66
N ILE A 371 16.72 3.03 9.40
CA ILE A 371 15.80 2.40 10.36
C ILE A 371 14.52 1.91 9.69
N LYS A 372 14.28 0.61 9.72
CA LYS A 372 13.14 -0.10 9.13
C LYS A 372 11.88 0.00 9.99
N ARG A 373 12.01 -0.30 11.28
CA ARG A 373 10.92 -0.25 12.26
C ARG A 373 11.44 -0.01 13.67
N ILE A 374 10.54 0.36 14.58
CA ILE A 374 10.79 0.40 16.02
C ILE A 374 9.94 -0.69 16.67
N ASP A 375 10.59 -1.71 17.23
CA ASP A 375 9.92 -2.72 18.05
C ASP A 375 9.76 -2.18 19.47
N VAL A 376 8.58 -2.40 20.07
CA VAL A 376 8.26 -1.97 21.44
C VAL A 376 8.15 -3.22 22.30
N GLU A 377 8.92 -3.25 23.38
CA GLU A 377 8.91 -4.33 24.37
C GLU A 377 8.58 -3.76 25.75
N ILE A 378 7.68 -4.42 26.48
CA ILE A 378 7.45 -4.13 27.89
C ILE A 378 8.49 -4.90 28.71
N LEU A 379 9.28 -4.17 29.49
CA LEU A 379 10.28 -4.75 30.36
C LEU A 379 9.66 -5.13 31.71
N PRO A 380 10.04 -6.27 32.31
CA PRO A 380 9.64 -6.60 33.65
C PRO A 380 10.24 -5.57 34.61
N THR A 381 9.39 -4.90 35.37
CA THR A 381 9.80 -4.11 36.53
C THR A 381 9.26 -4.74 37.80
N PRO A 382 10.03 -4.69 38.92
CA PRO A 382 9.44 -4.89 40.24
C PRO A 382 8.25 -3.93 40.37
N TYR A 383 7.16 -4.36 41.02
CA TYR A 383 5.91 -3.60 41.16
C TYR A 383 6.11 -2.07 41.34
N GLU A 384 6.02 -1.32 40.24
CA GLU A 384 6.02 0.14 40.21
C GLU A 384 4.59 0.60 39.91
N ALA A 385 3.89 1.06 40.95
CA ALA A 385 2.49 1.47 40.81
C ALA A 385 2.35 2.59 39.77
N GLY A 386 1.42 2.42 38.83
CA GLY A 386 1.07 3.45 37.86
C GLY A 386 2.09 3.74 36.76
N ARG A 387 3.13 2.91 36.59
CA ARG A 387 4.17 3.07 35.55
C ARG A 387 4.41 1.77 34.79
N ILE A 388 4.80 1.89 33.53
CA ILE A 388 5.25 0.77 32.70
C ILE A 388 6.61 1.12 32.13
N LYS A 389 7.56 0.19 32.21
CA LYS A 389 8.87 0.35 31.58
C LYS A 389 8.85 -0.26 30.19
N LEU A 390 9.13 0.55 29.17
CA LEU A 390 9.18 0.12 27.78
C LEU A 390 10.58 0.29 27.22
N LYS A 391 10.93 -0.59 26.29
CA LYS A 391 12.11 -0.51 25.46
C LYS A 391 11.71 -0.36 23.99
N LEU A 392 12.20 0.70 23.35
CA LEU A 392 12.15 0.90 21.91
C LEU A 392 13.42 0.33 21.29
N LYS A 393 13.29 -0.60 20.35
CA LYS A 393 14.40 -1.17 19.57
C LYS A 393 14.32 -0.66 18.15
N PHE A 394 15.26 0.18 17.74
CA PHE A 394 15.36 0.73 16.38
C PHE A 394 16.04 -0.31 15.49
N VAL A 395 15.24 -1.01 14.68
CA VAL A 395 15.70 -2.10 13.82
C VAL A 395 16.10 -1.57 12.45
N LYS A 396 17.26 -1.95 11.93
CA LYS A 396 17.75 -1.54 10.61
C LYS A 396 17.13 -2.37 9.49
N TYR A 397 17.09 -1.80 8.29
CA TYR A 397 17.04 -2.61 7.08
C TYR A 397 18.31 -3.47 6.99
N ASN A 398 18.16 -4.71 6.51
CA ASN A 398 19.33 -5.50 6.15
C ASN A 398 19.97 -4.92 4.88
N GLU A 399 21.22 -4.47 4.98
CA GLU A 399 21.91 -3.79 3.88
C GLU A 399 22.55 -4.74 2.86
N ASP A 400 22.66 -6.02 3.21
CA ASP A 400 23.32 -7.04 2.39
C ASP A 400 22.38 -7.63 1.33
N HIS A 401 21.06 -7.35 1.39
CA HIS A 401 20.07 -7.78 0.40
C HIS A 401 18.84 -6.86 0.35
N ASP A 402 17.97 -7.07 -0.63
CA ASP A 402 16.69 -6.37 -0.77
C ASP A 402 15.71 -6.76 0.36
N ASP A 403 15.82 -6.07 1.50
CA ASP A 403 15.00 -6.31 2.69
C ASP A 403 13.63 -5.62 2.63
N PHE A 404 12.68 -6.26 1.94
CA PHE A 404 11.31 -5.76 1.81
C PHE A 404 10.30 -6.36 2.79
N ASP A 405 10.68 -7.40 3.52
CA ASP A 405 9.78 -8.04 4.49
C ASP A 405 9.66 -7.19 5.76
N PHE A 406 8.54 -7.29 6.48
CA PHE A 406 8.39 -6.51 7.71
C PHE A 406 9.34 -6.96 8.81
N LYS A 407 9.57 -8.27 8.92
CA LYS A 407 10.59 -8.91 9.75
C LYS A 407 11.41 -9.84 8.88
N SER A 408 12.72 -9.82 9.08
CA SER A 408 13.70 -10.60 8.33
C SER A 408 14.67 -11.28 9.29
N ASP A 409 15.32 -12.33 8.83
CA ASP A 409 16.30 -13.04 9.65
C ASP A 409 17.54 -12.17 9.89
N ASN A 410 18.14 -12.31 11.08
CA ASN A 410 19.38 -11.63 11.49
C ASN A 410 19.33 -10.09 11.44
N GLU A 411 18.17 -9.51 11.73
CA GLU A 411 18.01 -8.06 11.83
C GLU A 411 18.90 -7.44 12.93
N LYS A 412 19.51 -6.30 12.60
CA LYS A 412 20.40 -5.55 13.49
C LYS A 412 19.64 -4.42 14.20
N ILE A 413 19.99 -4.19 15.46
CA ILE A 413 19.46 -3.09 16.27
C ILE A 413 20.46 -1.93 16.22
N ALA A 414 20.02 -0.76 15.72
CA ALA A 414 20.82 0.46 15.66
C ALA A 414 20.78 1.27 16.96
N ALA A 415 19.67 1.18 17.71
CA ALA A 415 19.57 1.82 19.02
C ALA A 415 18.51 1.15 19.89
N GLU A 416 18.67 1.28 21.19
CA GLU A 416 17.64 0.99 22.18
C GLU A 416 17.37 2.23 23.03
N VAL A 417 16.10 2.55 23.27
CA VAL A 417 15.70 3.61 24.22
C VAL A 417 14.78 2.99 25.26
N THR A 418 15.16 3.11 26.52
CA THR A 418 14.34 2.66 27.65
C THR A 418 13.67 3.85 28.30
N PHE A 419 12.35 3.79 28.51
CA PHE A 419 11.59 4.86 29.14
C PHE A 419 10.45 4.32 29.99
N TYR A 420 10.02 5.11 30.97
CA TYR A 420 8.80 4.86 31.72
C TYR A 420 7.64 5.59 31.08
N TRP A 421 6.55 4.88 30.85
CA TRP A 421 5.25 5.43 30.53
C TRP A 421 4.44 5.58 31.81
N ASN A 422 4.18 6.83 32.19
CA ASN A 422 3.58 7.21 33.47
C ASN A 422 2.07 7.51 33.36
N GLY A 423 1.42 7.58 34.52
CA GLY A 423 0.04 8.02 34.64
C GLY A 423 -0.99 6.92 34.37
N PHE A 424 -0.65 5.69 34.78
CA PHE A 424 -1.62 4.61 34.98
C PHE A 424 -2.20 4.68 36.40
N LYS A 425 -3.12 3.77 36.72
CA LYS A 425 -3.74 3.70 38.05
C LYS A 425 -2.69 3.58 39.16
N GLY A 426 -2.81 4.45 40.16
CA GLY A 426 -1.90 4.49 41.31
C GLY A 426 -0.58 5.24 41.09
N PHE A 427 -0.43 5.97 39.97
CA PHE A 427 0.78 6.78 39.72
C PHE A 427 0.90 7.95 40.70
N ASP A 428 2.03 8.03 41.41
CA ASP A 428 2.38 9.16 42.27
C ASP A 428 3.06 10.27 41.44
N LYS A 429 2.41 11.43 41.35
CA LYS A 429 2.93 12.61 40.62
C LYS A 429 4.20 13.19 41.25
N ASN A 430 4.53 12.85 42.50
CA ASN A 430 5.79 13.25 43.12
C ASN A 430 7.00 12.54 42.48
N ILE A 431 6.80 11.42 41.79
CA ILE A 431 7.87 10.68 41.10
C ILE A 431 8.28 11.42 39.83
N SER A 432 7.30 11.89 39.04
CA SER A 432 7.53 12.68 37.84
C SER A 432 6.25 13.40 37.43
N GLU A 433 6.40 14.61 36.90
CA GLU A 433 5.31 15.37 36.25
C GLU A 433 5.17 15.00 34.76
N ASN A 434 6.14 14.29 34.19
CA ASN A 434 6.13 13.91 32.78
C ASN A 434 5.33 12.63 32.55
N VAL A 435 4.65 12.57 31.40
CA VAL A 435 4.00 11.33 30.94
C VAL A 435 5.02 10.27 30.47
N ILE A 436 6.24 10.71 30.18
CA ILE A 436 7.37 9.88 29.74
C ILE A 436 8.63 10.33 30.50
N ASP A 437 9.30 9.38 31.13
CA ASP A 437 10.67 9.58 31.64
C ASP A 437 11.63 8.69 30.86
N ILE A 438 12.59 9.27 30.13
CA ILE A 438 13.60 8.48 29.42
C ILE A 438 14.71 8.12 30.40
N GLU A 439 14.94 6.83 30.59
CA GLU A 439 15.92 6.29 31.53
C GLU A 439 17.29 6.12 30.87
N ASP A 440 17.33 5.51 29.69
CA ASP A 440 18.58 5.14 29.03
C ASP A 440 18.46 5.14 27.51
N THR A 441 19.58 5.36 26.83
CA THR A 441 19.71 5.17 25.38
C THR A 441 21.04 4.50 25.08
N LYS A 442 20.96 3.41 24.31
CA LYS A 442 22.11 2.68 23.77
C LYS A 442 22.12 2.83 22.27
N ILE A 443 23.24 3.19 21.67
CA ILE A 443 23.42 3.22 20.22
C ILE A 443 24.30 2.03 19.85
N GLY A 444 23.86 1.20 18.90
CA GLY A 444 24.61 0.05 18.42
C GLY A 444 25.88 0.50 17.71
N GLY A 445 27.03 -0.09 18.08
CA GLY A 445 28.35 0.28 17.55
C GLY A 445 29.26 1.03 18.54
N ILE A 446 28.83 1.24 19.79
CA ILE A 446 29.66 1.70 20.92
C ILE A 446 29.44 0.81 22.13
#